data_AF-A0A0W8F5Y2-F1
#
_entry.id   AF-A0A0W8F5Y2-F1
#
_cell.length_a   1.000
_cell.length_b   1.000
_cell.length_c   1.000
_cell.angle_alpha   90.00
_cell.angle_beta   90.00
_cell.angle_gamma   90.00
#
_symmetry.space_group_name_H-M   'P 1'
#
loop_
_entity.id
_entity.type
_entity.pdbx_description
1 polymer ?
#
loop_
_entity_poly.entity_id
_entity_poly.type
_entity_poly.pdbx_seq_one_letter_code
_entity_poly.pdbx_strand_id
1 'polypeptide(L)'
;MAGDGDFELDSEHAYSQNSDKLKRNISSVNGGNKSGLNMYESTKLTYAGDTPLMGAKFLNSKAFYGGIGANVQETFAVTEMEKDQTTFFVSTTPYDPQEPADPQCDDYLKLLQTYYPLEYSKYMAESKHSITPEELIKRLKNAGRDTDAVEKLMTSKDGTYNPAHLIGLETKNSFNGTWGTDATWHRIFYKDIKAHELFSGTFEAEKLIKFHENPVPEKDHQPPCDGIDC
;
A
#
# COMPACT_ATOMS: atom_id res chain seq x y z
N MET A 1 -3.06 -11.42 22.60
CA MET A 1 -2.86 -10.31 23.57
C MET A 1 -3.31 -10.82 24.93
N ALA A 2 -2.64 -10.41 26.02
CA ALA A 2 -3.00 -10.80 27.39
C ALA A 2 -2.80 -9.61 28.34
N GLY A 3 -3.81 -9.29 29.14
CA GLY A 3 -3.86 -8.19 30.12
C GLY A 3 -5.10 -8.34 31.00
N ASP A 4 -5.15 -7.65 32.14
CA ASP A 4 -6.25 -7.70 33.13
C ASP A 4 -7.06 -6.39 33.21
N GLY A 5 -6.63 -5.35 32.49
CA GLY A 5 -7.25 -4.04 32.47
C GLY A 5 -8.49 -3.92 31.59
N ASP A 6 -9.04 -2.71 31.60
CA ASP A 6 -10.10 -2.31 30.67
C ASP A 6 -9.56 -2.31 29.24
N PHE A 7 -10.29 -2.96 28.34
CA PHE A 7 -9.86 -3.21 26.98
C PHE A 7 -11.00 -2.96 25.99
N GLU A 8 -10.79 -2.03 25.07
CA GLU A 8 -11.67 -1.87 23.91
C GLU A 8 -10.89 -2.10 22.62
N LEU A 9 -11.53 -2.81 21.69
CA LEU A 9 -10.97 -3.13 20.39
C LEU A 9 -12.05 -3.01 19.33
N ASP A 10 -11.84 -2.07 18.41
CA ASP A 10 -12.52 -2.06 17.13
C ASP A 10 -11.51 -2.47 16.05
N SER A 11 -11.89 -3.46 15.23
CA SER A 11 -11.00 -3.96 14.19
C SER A 11 -11.75 -4.34 12.93
N GLU A 12 -11.19 -3.91 11.80
CA GLU A 12 -11.63 -4.32 10.48
C GLU A 12 -10.51 -5.12 9.83
N HIS A 13 -10.85 -6.27 9.25
CA HIS A 13 -9.92 -7.09 8.49
C HIS A 13 -10.55 -7.41 7.13
N ALA A 14 -9.86 -7.08 6.06
CA ALA A 14 -10.30 -7.36 4.70
C ALA A 14 -9.16 -7.93 3.87
N TYR A 15 -9.45 -9.01 3.14
CA TYR A 15 -8.50 -9.72 2.32
C TYR A 15 -9.09 -9.94 0.93
N SER A 16 -8.25 -9.81 -0.08
CA SER A 16 -8.61 -10.12 -1.45
C SER A 16 -7.41 -10.63 -2.24
N GLN A 17 -7.62 -11.71 -2.99
CA GLN A 17 -6.64 -12.14 -3.99
C GLN A 17 -6.55 -11.14 -5.15
N ASN A 18 -7.65 -10.45 -5.46
CA ASN A 18 -7.70 -9.44 -6.51
C ASN A 18 -7.72 -8.05 -5.86
N SER A 19 -6.63 -7.30 -6.01
CA SER A 19 -6.49 -5.96 -5.44
C SER A 19 -7.54 -4.96 -5.92
N ASP A 20 -8.15 -5.18 -7.09
CA ASP A 20 -9.23 -4.33 -7.61
C ASP A 20 -10.56 -4.54 -6.87
N LYS A 21 -10.70 -5.59 -6.06
CA LYS A 21 -11.92 -5.88 -5.29
C LYS A 21 -11.91 -5.28 -3.90
N LEU A 22 -10.74 -5.05 -3.32
CA LEU A 22 -10.61 -4.42 -2.00
C LEU A 22 -10.00 -3.04 -2.18
N LYS A 23 -10.85 -2.02 -2.03
CA LYS A 23 -10.46 -0.64 -2.26
C LYS A 23 -10.67 0.20 -1.03
N ARG A 24 -9.62 0.87 -0.56
CA ARG A 24 -9.67 1.73 0.62
C ARG A 24 -8.95 3.04 0.35
N ASN A 25 -9.38 4.09 1.03
CA ASN A 25 -8.60 5.31 1.13
C ASN A 25 -7.57 5.08 2.22
N ILE A 26 -6.30 5.29 1.92
CA ILE A 26 -5.21 5.18 2.89
C ILE A 26 -4.46 6.50 2.84
N SER A 27 -4.24 7.10 4.01
CA SER A 27 -3.72 8.46 4.09
C SER A 27 -2.35 8.59 3.41
N SER A 28 -1.44 7.63 3.61
CA SER A 28 -0.08 7.66 3.06
C SER A 28 0.08 7.05 1.67
N VAL A 29 -1.00 6.60 1.02
CA VAL A 29 -0.96 5.93 -0.28
C VAL A 29 -1.82 6.69 -1.29
N ASN A 30 -1.32 6.84 -2.52
CA ASN A 30 -2.05 7.50 -3.61
C ASN A 30 -2.56 8.91 -3.23
N GLY A 31 -1.80 9.66 -2.42
CA GLY A 31 -2.19 10.97 -1.92
C GLY A 31 -3.50 10.99 -1.12
N GLY A 32 -3.83 9.90 -0.42
CA GLY A 32 -5.07 9.76 0.36
C GLY A 32 -6.25 9.19 -0.44
N ASN A 33 -6.10 9.02 -1.76
CA ASN A 33 -7.16 8.51 -2.61
C ASN A 33 -7.32 7.00 -2.51
N LYS A 34 -8.42 6.52 -3.10
CA LYS A 34 -8.74 5.10 -3.15
C LYS A 34 -7.62 4.32 -3.84
N SER A 35 -7.16 3.27 -3.18
CA SER A 35 -6.12 2.36 -3.67
C SER A 35 -6.63 0.93 -3.64
N GLY A 36 -6.26 0.12 -4.64
CA GLY A 36 -6.54 -1.31 -4.68
C GLY A 36 -5.57 -2.09 -3.80
N LEU A 37 -6.06 -3.04 -2.99
CA LEU A 37 -5.27 -3.72 -1.96
C LEU A 37 -5.53 -5.22 -1.92
N ASN A 38 -4.52 -6.01 -1.53
CA ASN A 38 -4.75 -7.42 -1.21
C ASN A 38 -5.15 -7.64 0.24
N MET A 39 -4.75 -6.73 1.12
CA MET A 39 -5.04 -6.80 2.54
C MET A 39 -5.14 -5.39 3.10
N TYR A 40 -6.13 -5.22 3.96
CA TYR A 40 -6.35 -4.03 4.76
C TYR A 40 -6.76 -4.45 6.16
N GLU A 41 -6.10 -3.90 7.16
CA GLU A 41 -6.50 -4.02 8.54
C GLU A 41 -6.51 -2.65 9.19
N SER A 42 -7.60 -2.33 9.87
CA SER A 42 -7.72 -1.17 10.75
C SER A 42 -7.88 -1.67 12.17
N THR A 43 -7.17 -1.06 13.11
CA THR A 43 -7.26 -1.41 14.53
C THR A 43 -7.29 -0.14 15.35
N LYS A 44 -8.38 0.02 16.11
CA LYS A 44 -8.48 1.01 17.18
C LYS A 44 -8.53 0.26 18.49
N LEU A 45 -7.57 0.52 19.36
CA LEU A 45 -7.40 -0.20 20.61
C LEU A 45 -7.18 0.79 21.74
N THR A 46 -7.90 0.60 22.83
CA THR A 46 -7.61 1.23 24.12
C THR A 46 -7.35 0.16 25.17
N TYR A 47 -6.37 0.43 26.03
CA TYR A 47 -6.05 -0.43 27.16
C TYR A 47 -5.62 0.40 28.36
N ALA A 48 -6.09 0.04 29.55
CA ALA A 48 -5.60 0.57 30.82
C ALA A 48 -5.70 -0.50 31.91
N GLY A 49 -4.57 -0.91 32.50
CA GLY A 49 -4.54 -1.91 33.57
C GLY A 49 -3.19 -2.02 34.27
N ASP A 50 -3.20 -2.68 35.44
CA ASP A 50 -2.00 -2.88 36.27
C ASP A 50 -1.06 -3.94 35.66
N THR A 51 -1.59 -4.97 35.01
CA THR A 51 -0.77 -5.94 34.27
C THR A 51 -0.50 -5.42 32.85
N PRO A 52 0.74 -5.41 32.35
CA PRO A 52 1.00 -4.96 30.98
C PRO A 52 0.28 -5.82 29.92
N LEU A 53 -0.46 -5.17 29.02
CA LEU A 53 -0.94 -5.78 27.79
C LEU A 53 0.24 -6.09 26.88
N MET A 54 0.47 -7.40 26.66
CA MET A 54 1.50 -7.86 25.74
C MET A 54 0.91 -8.30 24.40
N GLY A 55 1.52 -7.82 23.31
CA GLY A 55 1.08 -8.11 21.95
C GLY A 55 2.23 -8.08 20.95
N ALA A 56 2.02 -8.80 19.84
CA ALA A 56 2.92 -8.76 18.70
C ALA A 56 2.12 -8.89 17.40
N LYS A 57 2.58 -8.18 16.37
CA LYS A 57 2.08 -8.27 15.00
C LYS A 57 3.24 -8.61 14.07
N PHE A 58 3.00 -9.50 13.13
CA PHE A 58 4.00 -9.88 12.13
C PHE A 58 3.39 -9.89 10.74
N LEU A 59 4.04 -9.18 9.82
CA LEU A 59 3.68 -9.10 8.41
C LEU A 59 4.88 -9.53 7.58
N ASN A 60 4.63 -10.39 6.59
CA ASN A 60 5.68 -10.94 5.73
C ASN A 60 5.19 -11.00 4.28
N SER A 61 5.94 -10.33 3.41
CA SER A 61 5.80 -10.41 1.96
C SER A 61 6.97 -11.21 1.38
N LYS A 62 6.71 -12.42 0.89
CA LYS A 62 7.74 -13.29 0.31
C LYS A 62 8.09 -12.88 -1.13
N ALA A 63 9.38 -12.63 -1.39
CA ALA A 63 9.87 -12.25 -2.73
C ALA A 63 9.55 -13.29 -3.82
N PHE A 64 9.69 -14.59 -3.52
CA PHE A 64 9.58 -15.67 -4.52
C PHE A 64 8.16 -15.84 -5.11
N TYR A 65 7.12 -15.34 -4.43
CA TYR A 65 5.72 -15.49 -4.84
C TYR A 65 5.09 -14.16 -5.33
N GLY A 66 5.91 -13.26 -5.89
CA GLY A 66 5.44 -11.95 -6.37
C GLY A 66 5.30 -10.89 -5.28
N GLY A 67 5.81 -11.16 -4.07
CA GLY A 67 5.93 -10.17 -3.02
C GLY A 67 7.24 -9.39 -3.10
N ILE A 68 7.46 -8.47 -2.14
CA ILE A 68 8.63 -7.59 -2.13
C ILE A 68 9.80 -8.10 -1.30
N GLY A 69 9.66 -9.19 -0.54
CA GLY A 69 10.74 -9.64 0.36
C GLY A 69 10.86 -8.78 1.62
N ALA A 70 9.74 -8.23 2.09
CA ALA A 70 9.70 -7.35 3.26
C ALA A 70 9.04 -8.03 4.45
N ASN A 71 9.58 -7.78 5.65
CA ASN A 71 8.98 -8.18 6.93
C ASN A 71 8.82 -6.95 7.82
N VAL A 72 7.68 -6.87 8.49
CA VAL A 72 7.42 -5.86 9.53
C VAL A 72 6.91 -6.60 10.75
N GLN A 73 7.59 -6.43 11.88
CA GLN A 73 7.20 -6.96 13.16
C GLN A 73 7.02 -5.82 14.14
N GLU A 74 5.91 -5.81 14.85
CA GLU A 74 5.63 -4.88 15.94
C GLU A 74 5.47 -5.70 17.22
N THR A 75 5.98 -5.21 18.33
CA THR A 75 5.82 -5.83 19.66
C THR A 75 5.58 -4.76 20.71
N PHE A 76 4.72 -5.04 21.68
CA PHE A 76 4.44 -4.11 22.76
C PHE A 76 4.15 -4.82 24.08
N ALA A 77 4.48 -4.14 25.17
CA ALA A 77 4.18 -4.49 26.55
C ALA A 77 3.86 -3.20 27.31
N VAL A 78 2.58 -2.90 27.50
CA VAL A 78 2.12 -1.56 27.93
C VAL A 78 1.03 -1.66 29.00
N THR A 79 1.06 -0.77 29.99
CA THR A 79 0.01 -0.67 31.01
C THR A 79 -1.11 0.26 30.57
N GLU A 80 -0.82 1.23 29.72
CA GLU A 80 -1.79 2.13 29.09
C GLU A 80 -1.48 2.25 27.59
N MET A 81 -2.51 2.23 26.74
CA MET A 81 -2.37 2.43 25.30
C MET A 81 -3.64 2.98 24.68
N GLU A 82 -3.52 3.98 23.83
CA GLU A 82 -4.50 4.37 22.82
C GLU A 82 -3.83 4.27 21.46
N LYS A 83 -4.32 3.38 20.62
CA LYS A 83 -3.71 3.04 19.33
C LYS A 83 -4.73 3.13 18.21
N ASP A 84 -4.40 3.91 17.18
CA ASP A 84 -5.03 3.87 15.86
C ASP A 84 -3.99 3.40 14.85
N GLN A 85 -4.22 2.24 14.25
CA GLN A 85 -3.29 1.62 13.31
C GLN A 85 -4.00 1.17 12.05
N THR A 86 -3.42 1.56 10.91
CA THR A 86 -3.78 1.03 9.60
C THR A 86 -2.63 0.20 9.05
N THR A 87 -2.93 -1.01 8.62
CA THR A 87 -1.99 -1.92 7.96
C THR A 87 -2.53 -2.27 6.59
N PHE A 88 -1.65 -2.24 5.60
CA PHE A 88 -2.03 -2.52 4.23
C PHE A 88 -0.94 -3.28 3.49
N PHE A 89 -1.39 -4.10 2.54
CA PHE A 89 -0.49 -4.87 1.71
C PHE A 89 -1.07 -5.08 0.32
N VAL A 90 -0.20 -4.97 -0.68
CA VAL A 90 -0.50 -5.19 -2.09
C VAL A 90 0.68 -5.87 -2.76
N SER A 91 0.41 -6.95 -3.47
CA SER A 91 1.40 -7.75 -4.19
C SER A 91 0.92 -8.21 -5.56
N THR A 92 -0.37 -8.10 -5.85
CA THR A 92 -0.89 -8.35 -7.19
C THR A 92 -0.93 -7.08 -8.01
N THR A 93 -0.54 -7.16 -9.28
CA THR A 93 -0.82 -6.12 -10.27
C THR A 93 -2.34 -5.97 -10.47
N PRO A 94 -2.82 -4.86 -11.07
CA PRO A 94 -4.21 -4.74 -11.51
C PRO A 94 -4.66 -5.99 -12.27
N TYR A 95 -5.86 -6.47 -11.99
CA TYR A 95 -6.47 -7.56 -12.75
C TYR A 95 -7.02 -7.05 -14.09
N ASP A 96 -7.52 -5.82 -14.12
CA ASP A 96 -7.95 -5.15 -15.34
C ASP A 96 -7.23 -3.80 -15.51
N PRO A 97 -5.94 -3.82 -15.89
CA PRO A 97 -5.15 -2.61 -16.08
C PRO A 97 -5.77 -1.75 -17.19
N GLN A 98 -5.69 -0.43 -17.01
CA GLN A 98 -5.97 0.50 -18.09
C GLN A 98 -4.94 0.28 -19.19
N GLU A 99 -5.40 0.21 -20.44
CA GLU A 99 -4.49 0.18 -21.57
C GLU A 99 -3.88 1.58 -21.74
N PRO A 100 -2.57 1.78 -21.47
CA PRO A 100 -1.96 3.06 -21.76
C PRO A 100 -2.00 3.23 -23.28
N ALA A 101 -2.37 4.42 -23.73
CA ALA A 101 -2.27 4.79 -25.14
C ALA A 101 -0.82 4.55 -25.59
N ASP A 102 -0.58 3.47 -26.35
CA ASP A 102 0.68 3.29 -27.06
C ASP A 102 0.68 4.34 -28.17
N PRO A 103 1.62 5.30 -28.22
CA PRO A 103 1.64 6.34 -29.25
C PRO A 103 1.58 5.79 -30.68
N GLN A 104 2.11 4.59 -30.89
CA GLN A 104 2.14 3.93 -32.18
C GLN A 104 0.79 3.28 -32.54
N CYS A 105 0.06 2.78 -31.54
CA CYS A 105 -1.36 2.43 -31.68
C CYS A 105 -2.26 3.66 -31.75
N ASP A 106 -1.93 4.76 -31.09
CA ASP A 106 -2.72 6.00 -31.07
C ASP A 106 -2.76 6.64 -32.44
N ASP A 107 -1.64 6.64 -33.17
CA ASP A 107 -1.60 7.06 -34.57
C ASP A 107 -2.41 6.11 -35.45
N TYR A 108 -2.31 4.80 -35.26
CA TYR A 108 -3.13 3.82 -35.98
C TYR A 108 -4.63 3.96 -35.67
N LEU A 109 -5.00 4.24 -34.42
CA LEU A 109 -6.37 4.46 -33.96
C LEU A 109 -6.94 5.79 -34.47
N LYS A 110 -6.13 6.85 -34.51
CA LYS A 110 -6.50 8.11 -35.19
C LYS A 110 -6.71 7.90 -36.67
N LEU A 111 -5.86 7.12 -37.33
CA LEU A 111 -6.05 6.75 -38.74
C LEU A 111 -7.31 5.92 -38.94
N LEU A 112 -7.57 4.91 -38.09
CA LEU A 112 -8.82 4.14 -38.10
C LEU A 112 -10.04 5.02 -37.86
N GLN A 113 -10.00 5.94 -36.90
CA GLN A 113 -11.09 6.87 -36.63
C GLN A 113 -11.34 7.81 -37.82
N THR A 114 -10.27 8.24 -38.49
CA THR A 114 -10.33 9.18 -39.63
C THR A 114 -10.81 8.50 -40.91
N TYR A 115 -10.31 7.30 -41.21
CA TYR A 115 -10.54 6.62 -42.50
C TYR A 115 -11.59 5.51 -42.43
N TYR A 116 -11.80 4.88 -41.26
CA TYR A 116 -12.67 3.72 -41.07
C TYR A 116 -13.48 3.80 -39.75
N PRO A 117 -14.35 4.80 -39.58
CA PRO A 117 -15.04 5.08 -38.31
C PRO A 117 -15.96 3.96 -37.81
N LEU A 118 -16.48 3.12 -38.72
CA LEU A 118 -17.29 1.94 -38.38
C LEU A 118 -16.45 0.77 -37.83
N GLU A 119 -15.20 0.64 -38.27
CA GLU A 119 -14.27 -0.37 -37.75
C GLU A 119 -13.71 0.11 -36.42
N TYR A 120 -13.40 1.41 -36.32
CA TYR A 120 -13.03 2.05 -35.05
C TYR A 120 -14.11 1.86 -33.98
N SER A 121 -15.39 2.10 -34.29
CA SER A 121 -16.47 1.92 -33.32
C SER A 121 -16.68 0.47 -32.90
N LYS A 122 -16.47 -0.50 -33.81
CA LYS A 122 -16.48 -1.93 -33.48
C LYS A 122 -15.30 -2.34 -32.62
N TYR A 123 -14.10 -1.88 -32.94
CA TYR A 123 -12.88 -2.12 -32.16
C TYR A 123 -13.01 -1.57 -30.74
N MET A 124 -13.50 -0.33 -30.60
CA MET A 124 -13.78 0.28 -29.29
C MET A 124 -14.94 -0.39 -28.54
N ALA A 125 -15.83 -1.11 -29.24
CA ALA A 125 -16.91 -1.89 -28.63
C ALA A 125 -16.48 -3.31 -28.22
N GLU A 126 -15.31 -3.80 -28.64
CA GLU A 126 -14.77 -5.11 -28.22
C GLU A 126 -14.11 -5.02 -26.83
N SER A 127 -14.56 -5.87 -25.91
CA SER A 127 -14.12 -5.92 -24.50
C SER A 127 -12.68 -6.43 -24.28
N LYS A 128 -11.84 -6.49 -25.32
CA LYS A 128 -10.51 -7.10 -25.32
C LYS A 128 -9.33 -6.14 -25.13
N HIS A 129 -9.57 -4.93 -24.65
CA HIS A 129 -8.52 -3.96 -24.29
C HIS A 129 -8.05 -4.20 -22.85
N SER A 130 -7.62 -5.43 -22.54
CA SER A 130 -7.05 -5.76 -21.23
C SER A 130 -5.62 -6.24 -21.48
N ILE A 131 -4.65 -5.53 -20.93
CA ILE A 131 -3.24 -5.93 -21.01
C ILE A 131 -3.12 -7.28 -20.29
N THR A 132 -2.55 -8.28 -20.97
CA THR A 132 -2.28 -9.57 -20.30
C THR A 132 -1.26 -9.37 -19.17
N PRO A 133 -1.28 -10.18 -18.10
CA PRO A 133 -0.29 -10.08 -17.02
C PRO A 133 1.16 -10.09 -17.52
N GLU A 134 1.48 -10.91 -18.52
CA GLU A 134 2.81 -11.00 -19.13
C GLU A 134 3.20 -9.71 -19.84
N GLU A 135 2.25 -9.11 -20.56
CA GLU A 135 2.48 -7.87 -21.27
C GLU A 135 2.57 -6.67 -20.32
N LEU A 136 1.81 -6.68 -19.22
CA LEU A 136 1.92 -5.69 -18.17
C LEU A 136 3.31 -5.73 -17.53
N ILE A 137 3.82 -6.91 -17.19
CA ILE A 137 5.19 -7.08 -16.65
C ILE A 137 6.24 -6.55 -17.64
N LYS A 138 6.09 -6.85 -18.93
CA LYS A 138 7.01 -6.36 -19.98
C LYS A 138 6.96 -4.85 -20.11
N ARG A 139 5.77 -4.24 -20.10
CA ARG A 139 5.58 -2.79 -20.19
C ARG A 139 6.10 -2.07 -18.95
N LEU A 140 5.88 -2.61 -17.75
CA LEU A 140 6.47 -2.11 -16.50
C LEU A 140 7.99 -2.14 -16.53
N LYS A 141 8.58 -3.24 -17.03
CA LYS A 141 10.03 -3.34 -17.21
C LYS A 141 10.58 -2.29 -18.19
N ASN A 142 9.83 -1.99 -19.26
CA ASN A 142 10.20 -0.96 -20.23
C ASN A 142 10.03 0.46 -19.67
N ALA A 143 8.98 0.72 -18.88
CA ALA A 143 8.77 1.99 -18.21
C ALA A 143 9.93 2.33 -17.25
N GLY A 144 10.50 1.30 -16.60
CA GLY A 144 11.72 1.46 -15.81
C GLY A 144 11.52 2.43 -14.63
N ARG A 145 12.07 3.63 -14.74
CA ARG A 145 11.98 4.69 -13.71
C ARG A 145 10.99 5.81 -14.07
N ASP A 146 10.30 5.69 -15.19
CA ASP A 146 9.25 6.63 -15.58
C ASP A 146 8.02 6.40 -14.70
N THR A 147 7.87 7.23 -13.67
CA THR A 147 6.81 7.12 -12.67
C THR A 147 5.42 7.29 -13.27
N ASP A 148 5.29 8.16 -14.27
CA ASP A 148 4.00 8.47 -14.91
C ASP A 148 3.55 7.30 -15.80
N ALA A 149 4.50 6.67 -16.50
CA ALA A 149 4.23 5.45 -17.27
C ALA A 149 3.88 4.27 -16.35
N VAL A 150 4.57 4.13 -15.22
CA VAL A 150 4.24 3.12 -14.20
C VAL A 150 2.86 3.37 -13.61
N GLU A 151 2.53 4.61 -13.23
CA GLU A 151 1.23 4.95 -12.67
C GLU A 151 0.07 4.58 -13.62
N LYS A 152 0.20 4.90 -14.91
CA LYS A 152 -0.78 4.53 -15.93
C LYS A 152 -0.98 3.02 -16.05
N LEU A 153 0.12 2.26 -16.07
CA LEU A 153 0.09 0.79 -16.14
C LEU A 153 -0.50 0.15 -14.88
N MET A 154 -0.32 0.81 -13.73
CA MET A 154 -0.76 0.36 -12.42
C MET A 154 -2.15 0.88 -12.04
N THR A 155 -2.82 1.63 -12.93
CA THR A 155 -4.18 2.10 -12.73
C THR A 155 -5.17 1.17 -13.42
N SER A 156 -6.16 0.68 -12.69
CA SER A 156 -7.22 -0.18 -13.20
C SER A 156 -8.21 0.63 -14.05
N LYS A 157 -8.98 0.00 -14.95
CA LYS A 157 -9.92 0.70 -15.86
C LYS A 157 -10.93 1.63 -15.18
N ASP A 158 -11.23 1.37 -13.92
CA ASP A 158 -12.13 2.21 -13.11
C ASP A 158 -11.43 3.40 -12.44
N GLY A 159 -10.19 3.69 -12.83
CA GLY A 159 -9.39 4.82 -12.33
C GLY A 159 -8.78 4.58 -10.94
N THR A 160 -8.82 3.34 -10.43
CA THR A 160 -8.21 3.02 -9.14
C THR A 160 -6.73 2.70 -9.32
N TYR A 161 -5.87 3.45 -8.65
CA TYR A 161 -4.44 3.13 -8.60
C TYR A 161 -4.19 1.89 -7.74
N ASN A 162 -3.36 0.98 -8.24
CA ASN A 162 -2.85 -0.16 -7.50
C ASN A 162 -1.36 0.08 -7.19
N PRO A 163 -0.99 0.30 -5.92
CA PRO A 163 0.39 0.55 -5.53
C PRO A 163 1.20 -0.75 -5.45
N ALA A 164 0.95 -1.73 -6.33
CA ALA A 164 1.40 -3.12 -6.16
C ALA A 164 2.86 -3.19 -5.72
N HIS A 165 3.16 -4.25 -4.95
CA HIS A 165 4.45 -4.40 -4.29
C HIS A 165 4.65 -3.32 -3.21
N LEU A 166 3.63 -3.16 -2.37
CA LEU A 166 3.58 -2.27 -1.22
C LEU A 166 3.23 -3.06 0.04
N ILE A 167 3.96 -2.81 1.11
CA ILE A 167 3.57 -3.14 2.47
C ILE A 167 3.70 -1.87 3.31
N GLY A 168 2.75 -1.63 4.20
CA GLY A 168 2.87 -0.50 5.10
C GLY A 168 2.07 -0.62 6.38
N LEU A 169 2.50 0.19 7.34
CA LEU A 169 1.98 0.31 8.69
C LEU A 169 1.99 1.80 9.05
N GLU A 170 0.81 2.38 9.20
CA GLU A 170 0.60 3.71 9.78
C GLU A 170 0.11 3.51 11.21
N THR A 171 0.71 4.20 12.17
CA THR A 171 0.36 4.05 13.59
C THR A 171 0.40 5.40 14.26
N LYS A 172 -0.69 5.77 14.93
CA LYS A 172 -0.76 6.84 15.91
C LYS A 172 -1.01 6.18 17.25
N ASN A 173 -0.10 6.37 18.19
CA ASN A 173 -0.15 5.67 19.46
C ASN A 173 0.28 6.58 20.62
N SER A 174 -0.50 6.57 21.69
CA SER A 174 -0.11 7.05 23.01
C SER A 174 0.02 5.84 23.93
N PHE A 175 1.17 5.64 24.56
CA PHE A 175 1.38 4.46 25.41
C PHE A 175 2.28 4.72 26.60
N ASN A 176 2.07 3.93 27.65
CA ASN A 176 2.94 3.79 28.80
C ASN A 176 3.47 2.36 28.88
N GLY A 177 4.78 2.20 28.65
CA GLY A 177 5.44 0.91 28.66
C GLY A 177 6.49 0.80 27.56
N THR A 178 6.65 -0.39 27.00
CA THR A 178 7.64 -0.66 25.95
C THR A 178 6.96 -0.99 24.63
N TRP A 179 7.39 -0.33 23.56
CA TRP A 179 6.94 -0.55 22.20
C TRP A 179 8.13 -0.64 21.26
N GLY A 180 8.11 -1.62 20.36
CA GLY A 180 9.21 -1.87 19.44
C GLY A 180 8.73 -2.25 18.05
N THR A 181 9.53 -1.93 17.05
CA THR A 181 9.29 -2.32 15.66
C THR A 181 10.58 -2.76 14.99
N ASP A 182 10.51 -3.90 14.32
CA ASP A 182 11.53 -4.43 13.44
C ASP A 182 11.01 -4.43 12.00
N ALA A 183 11.72 -3.77 11.10
CA ALA A 183 11.37 -3.69 9.70
C ALA A 183 12.57 -4.10 8.85
N THR A 184 12.39 -5.06 7.95
CA THR A 184 13.43 -5.54 7.04
C THR A 184 12.90 -5.64 5.63
N TRP A 185 13.70 -5.25 4.66
CA TRP A 185 13.42 -5.46 3.25
C TRP A 185 14.67 -5.97 2.55
N HIS A 186 14.56 -7.13 1.91
CA HIS A 186 15.62 -7.77 1.13
C HIS A 186 15.20 -7.87 -0.33
N ARG A 187 16.06 -7.39 -1.23
CA ARG A 187 15.89 -7.54 -2.67
C ARG A 187 17.16 -8.14 -3.27
N ILE A 188 17.00 -9.30 -3.92
CA ILE A 188 18.11 -10.06 -4.51
C ILE A 188 18.83 -9.17 -5.54
N PHE A 189 20.16 -9.02 -5.39
CA PHE A 189 21.03 -8.14 -6.19
C PHE A 189 20.89 -6.62 -5.94
N TYR A 190 20.16 -6.21 -4.90
CA TYR A 190 20.03 -4.81 -4.48
C TYR A 190 20.45 -4.64 -3.00
N LYS A 191 20.12 -3.48 -2.42
CA LYS A 191 20.43 -3.17 -1.02
C LYS A 191 19.38 -3.75 -0.09
N ASP A 192 19.86 -4.18 1.08
CA ASP A 192 19.01 -4.52 2.22
C ASP A 192 18.72 -3.26 3.03
N ILE A 193 17.46 -3.12 3.45
CA ILE A 193 17.05 -2.10 4.41
C ILE A 193 16.64 -2.81 5.70
N LYS A 194 17.18 -2.34 6.83
CA LYS A 194 16.82 -2.83 8.16
C LYS A 194 16.66 -1.63 9.09
N ALA A 195 15.56 -1.60 9.83
CA ALA A 195 15.29 -0.62 10.85
C ALA A 195 14.81 -1.35 12.11
N HIS A 196 15.39 -1.00 13.25
CA HIS A 196 14.99 -1.48 14.56
C HIS A 196 14.77 -0.27 15.45
N GLU A 197 13.61 -0.21 16.07
CA GLU A 197 13.25 0.86 16.98
C GLU A 197 12.63 0.26 18.24
N LEU A 198 12.99 0.83 19.40
CA LEU A 198 12.48 0.42 20.69
C LEU A 198 12.36 1.65 21.59
N PHE A 199 11.18 1.85 22.15
CA PHE A 199 10.85 2.97 23.03
C PHE A 199 10.33 2.40 24.36
N SER A 200 10.77 2.97 25.49
CA SER A 200 10.34 2.55 26.83
C SER A 200 10.11 3.75 27.74
N GLY A 201 8.90 3.90 28.26
CA GLY A 201 8.44 5.09 28.98
C GLY A 201 7.02 5.50 28.55
N THR A 202 6.71 6.78 28.73
CA THR A 202 5.44 7.38 28.30
C THR A 202 5.68 8.19 27.04
N PHE A 203 5.03 7.81 25.94
CA PHE A 203 5.23 8.44 24.63
C PHE A 203 3.91 8.67 23.92
N GLU A 204 3.89 9.73 23.13
CA GLU A 204 2.99 9.90 22.01
C GLU A 204 3.83 9.82 20.73
N ALA A 205 3.47 8.91 19.84
CA ALA A 205 4.23 8.65 18.62
C ALA A 205 3.29 8.51 17.42
N GLU A 206 3.64 9.21 16.34
CA GLU A 206 3.10 8.98 15.01
C GLU A 206 4.19 8.38 14.14
N LYS A 207 3.89 7.24 13.51
CA LYS A 207 4.86 6.48 12.72
C LYS A 207 4.25 5.96 11.44
N LEU A 208 5.04 6.06 10.37
CA LEU A 208 4.76 5.44 9.08
C LEU A 208 5.97 4.58 8.67
N ILE A 209 5.75 3.29 8.49
CA ILE A 209 6.68 2.40 7.78
C ILE A 209 6.04 1.97 6.49
N LYS A 210 6.74 2.11 5.37
CA LYS A 210 6.35 1.51 4.11
C LYS A 210 7.55 1.02 3.31
N PHE A 211 7.37 -0.11 2.65
CA PHE A 211 8.27 -0.56 1.60
C PHE A 211 7.49 -0.65 0.31
N HIS A 212 7.98 0.03 -0.72
CA HIS A 212 7.35 0.11 -2.02
C HIS A 212 8.40 -0.09 -3.11
N GLU A 213 8.18 -1.02 -4.04
CA GLU A 213 9.16 -1.30 -5.09
C GLU A 213 9.28 -0.16 -6.13
N ASN A 214 8.15 0.43 -6.54
CA ASN A 214 8.08 1.52 -7.52
C ASN A 214 7.17 2.65 -6.99
N PRO A 215 7.68 3.54 -6.12
CA PRO A 215 6.87 4.62 -5.57
C PRO A 215 6.50 5.64 -6.66
N VAL A 216 5.21 5.94 -6.79
CA VAL A 216 4.72 7.13 -7.49
C VAL A 216 4.94 8.34 -6.56
N PRO A 217 5.22 9.55 -7.10
CA PRO A 217 5.42 10.74 -6.27
C PRO A 217 4.30 10.90 -5.24
N GLU A 218 4.69 10.90 -3.98
CA GLU A 218 3.79 11.16 -2.89
C GLU A 218 3.58 12.66 -2.80
N LYS A 219 2.35 13.10 -2.52
CA LYS A 219 2.20 14.47 -2.03
C LYS A 219 2.87 14.50 -0.66
N ASP A 220 3.83 15.41 -0.48
CA ASP A 220 4.40 15.70 0.84
C ASP A 220 3.23 15.92 1.80
N HIS A 221 3.00 14.95 2.70
CA HIS A 221 2.06 15.14 3.80
C HIS A 221 2.69 16.17 4.71
N GLN A 222 2.26 17.41 4.50
CA GLN A 222 2.44 18.58 5.33
C GLN A 222 3.90 18.91 5.68
N PRO A 223 4.44 20.08 5.29
CA PRO A 223 5.63 20.58 5.97
C PRO A 223 5.38 20.54 7.49
N PRO A 224 6.42 20.27 8.31
CA PRO A 224 6.31 19.95 9.74
C PRO A 224 5.59 20.99 10.64
N CYS A 225 5.01 22.03 10.05
CA CYS A 225 4.43 23.17 10.72
C CYS A 225 3.00 23.52 10.27
N ASP A 226 2.28 22.63 9.57
CA ASP A 226 0.90 22.89 9.14
C ASP A 226 -0.12 22.57 10.24
N GLY A 227 0.01 23.25 11.40
CA GLY A 227 -0.96 23.11 12.50
C GLY A 227 -0.55 23.67 13.86
N ILE A 228 0.71 24.06 14.09
CA ILE A 228 1.15 24.76 15.31
C ILE A 228 2.13 25.86 14.90
N ASP A 229 1.85 27.06 15.43
CA ASP A 229 2.56 28.34 15.29
C ASP A 229 4.05 28.21 14.89
N CYS A 230 4.41 28.82 13.76
CA CYS A 230 5.79 28.96 13.29
C CYS A 230 6.31 30.37 13.59
#